data_AF-A0A951LZZ1-F1
#
_entry.id   AF-A0A951LZZ1-F1
#
_cell.length_a   1.000
_cell.length_b   1.000
_cell.length_c   1.000
_cell.angle_alpha   90.00
_cell.angle_beta   90.00
_cell.angle_gamma   90.00
#
_symmetry.space_group_name_H-M   'P 1'
#
loop_
_entity.id
_entity.type
_entity.pdbx_description
1 polymer ?
#
loop_
_entity_poly.entity_id
_entity_poly.type
_entity_poly.pdbx_seq_one_letter_code
_entity_poly.pdbx_strand_id
1 'polypeptide(L)'
;MSNNRRLNMTSRRRFLKQVGGATAAVTVGASNLSARTLSGGQTASLTQTESANDPARVKRAYEVRQAAALEQKAQPLPVHRVNGDEEAYRNYIGNYSKGLPHNRLGEVDAKAYAALLRALQTGEPADFAAIPVGGTVTLSNPQAALAFDLIGADSHHLTVPPPPAFNSEEQAAEMVELYWQAMTRDVPFVQYDTDRTIAAAVSDLRKFSRFGGVTQWTLFRGEASGDALGPYVSQFLWKPVPYGGLSITQQYRVPIAGTDYMTTYSGWLNCQNGMAPAAQQLWDASPRYLRNGRDLAESVHRDFTYQVFLNAALILLSFGNSALDDANPYKNISNQSGFATFGAPHI
;
A
#
# COMPACT_ATOMS: atom_id res chain seq x y z
N MET A 1 13.74 32.61 7.74
CA MET A 1 14.72 32.13 6.74
C MET A 1 14.52 30.63 6.59
N SER A 2 13.68 30.21 5.65
CA SER A 2 13.25 28.82 5.46
C SER A 2 13.94 28.25 4.21
N ASN A 3 14.70 27.17 4.38
CA ASN A 3 15.47 26.54 3.32
C ASN A 3 14.74 25.28 2.86
N ASN A 4 14.09 25.39 1.71
CA ASN A 4 13.23 24.38 1.11
C ASN A 4 14.10 23.40 0.29
N ARG A 5 14.41 22.20 0.81
CA ARG A 5 15.13 21.15 0.04
C ARG A 5 14.13 20.31 -0.74
N ARG A 6 14.01 20.63 -2.04
CA ARG A 6 13.38 19.77 -3.06
C ARG A 6 14.09 18.41 -3.11
N LEU A 7 13.35 17.33 -2.90
CA LEU A 7 13.76 15.97 -3.23
C LEU A 7 13.89 15.85 -4.75
N ASN A 8 15.12 15.64 -5.21
CA ASN A 8 15.49 15.64 -6.62
C ASN A 8 15.06 14.32 -7.30
N MET A 9 14.17 14.41 -8.30
CA MET A 9 13.69 13.31 -9.18
C MET A 9 14.78 12.73 -10.11
N THR A 10 16.03 12.66 -9.68
CA THR A 10 17.17 12.24 -10.51
C THR A 10 17.53 10.75 -10.39
N SER A 11 16.92 10.02 -9.45
CA SER A 11 17.22 8.59 -9.22
C SER A 11 16.56 7.65 -10.26
N ARG A 12 15.28 7.87 -10.61
CA ARG A 12 14.53 6.99 -11.55
C ARG A 12 15.01 7.05 -13.01
N ARG A 13 15.54 8.18 -13.48
CA ARG A 13 16.08 8.32 -14.85
C ARG A 13 17.37 7.53 -15.10
N ARG A 14 18.07 7.10 -14.04
CA ARG A 14 19.31 6.31 -14.18
C ARG A 14 19.01 4.83 -14.45
N PHE A 15 17.99 4.29 -13.79
CA PHE A 15 17.51 2.92 -13.99
C PHE A 15 16.99 2.69 -15.42
N LEU A 16 16.16 3.61 -15.94
CA LEU A 16 15.61 3.48 -17.30
C LEU A 16 16.65 3.69 -18.42
N LYS A 17 17.76 4.40 -18.15
CA LYS A 17 18.90 4.47 -19.09
C LYS A 17 19.78 3.22 -19.07
N GLN A 18 19.80 2.45 -17.98
CA GLN A 18 20.57 1.20 -17.89
C GLN A 18 19.83 0.01 -18.50
N VAL A 19 18.49 -0.02 -18.44
CA VAL A 19 17.69 -1.07 -19.11
C VAL A 19 17.68 -0.89 -20.65
N GLY A 20 17.92 0.33 -21.14
CA GLY A 20 18.01 0.64 -22.58
C GLY A 20 19.39 0.56 -23.21
N GLY A 21 20.42 0.07 -22.49
CA GLY A 21 21.79 0.10 -23.00
C GLY A 21 22.77 -0.75 -22.19
N ALA A 22 22.58 -2.07 -22.17
CA ALA A 22 23.59 -3.00 -21.70
C ALA A 22 24.50 -3.42 -22.88
N THR A 23 25.49 -2.59 -23.22
CA THR A 23 26.66 -3.05 -23.98
C THR A 23 27.71 -3.53 -22.98
N ALA A 24 27.97 -4.84 -22.98
CA ALA A 24 29.03 -5.44 -22.21
C ALA A 24 30.40 -4.92 -22.69
N ALA A 25 31.12 -4.23 -21.81
CA ALA A 25 32.57 -4.05 -21.90
C ALA A 25 33.16 -4.41 -20.55
N VAL A 26 33.65 -5.64 -20.42
CA VAL A 26 34.51 -6.04 -19.31
C VAL A 26 35.87 -5.39 -19.57
N THR A 27 36.25 -4.40 -18.75
CA THR A 27 37.65 -3.98 -18.62
C THR A 27 38.00 -3.88 -17.13
N VAL A 28 38.92 -4.76 -16.73
CA VAL A 28 39.59 -4.77 -15.43
C VAL A 28 40.59 -3.63 -15.40
N GLY A 29 40.66 -2.89 -14.28
CA GLY A 29 41.87 -2.14 -13.90
C GLY A 29 41.83 -0.61 -14.05
N ALA A 30 41.65 0.04 -12.89
CA ALA A 30 42.12 1.35 -12.43
C ALA A 30 42.45 2.52 -13.39
N SER A 31 41.97 3.69 -12.95
CA SER A 31 42.54 5.05 -13.06
C SER A 31 42.13 5.97 -14.23
N ASN A 32 41.77 7.19 -13.82
CA ASN A 32 41.63 8.46 -14.53
C ASN A 32 40.33 8.75 -15.29
N LEU A 33 39.54 9.65 -14.67
CA LEU A 33 38.55 10.50 -15.35
C LEU A 33 39.21 11.27 -16.50
N SER A 34 38.66 11.14 -17.69
CA SER A 34 38.72 12.19 -18.70
C SER A 34 37.52 12.05 -19.64
N ALA A 35 36.71 13.10 -19.68
CA ALA A 35 35.60 13.25 -20.61
C ALA A 35 36.12 13.15 -22.04
N ARG A 36 35.69 12.13 -22.78
CA ARG A 36 35.84 12.07 -24.23
C ARG A 36 34.48 12.22 -24.89
N THR A 37 34.31 13.37 -25.52
CA THR A 37 33.32 13.66 -26.54
C THR A 37 33.48 12.63 -27.67
N LEU A 38 32.50 11.74 -27.84
CA LEU A 38 32.46 10.83 -28.98
C LEU A 38 31.52 11.44 -30.04
N SER A 39 32.12 12.30 -30.87
CA SER A 39 31.70 12.47 -32.25
C SER A 39 32.02 11.18 -33.00
N GLY A 40 31.00 10.46 -33.44
CA GLY A 40 31.20 9.22 -34.17
C GLY A 40 29.87 8.51 -34.37
N GLY A 41 29.13 8.93 -35.39
CA GLY A 41 28.04 8.13 -35.93
C GLY A 41 28.59 6.81 -36.45
N GLN A 42 28.49 5.77 -35.64
CA GLN A 42 28.41 4.41 -36.13
C GLN A 42 26.95 4.00 -35.99
N THR A 43 26.24 4.08 -37.10
CA THR A 43 25.00 3.34 -37.31
C THR A 43 25.29 1.88 -37.02
N ALA A 44 24.90 1.42 -35.82
CA ALA A 44 24.85 0.00 -35.52
C ALA A 44 23.94 -0.64 -36.57
N SER A 45 24.51 -1.50 -37.40
CA SER A 45 23.76 -2.25 -38.40
C SER A 45 22.73 -3.10 -37.66
N LEU A 46 21.46 -2.69 -37.69
CA LEU A 46 20.31 -3.43 -37.17
C LEU A 46 19.95 -4.60 -38.10
N THR A 47 20.94 -5.38 -38.48
CA THR A 47 20.79 -6.58 -39.32
C THR A 47 21.14 -7.81 -38.51
N GLN A 48 20.36 -8.06 -37.47
CA GLN A 48 20.16 -9.42 -36.98
C GLN A 48 18.67 -9.57 -36.69
N THR A 49 17.96 -10.12 -37.67
CA THR A 49 16.71 -10.83 -37.41
C THR A 49 17.06 -11.93 -36.40
N GLU A 50 16.82 -11.66 -35.12
CA GLU A 50 16.93 -12.69 -34.09
C GLU A 50 15.96 -13.81 -34.48
N SER A 51 16.51 -14.94 -34.95
CA SER A 51 15.74 -16.16 -35.12
C SER A 51 15.17 -16.55 -33.75
N ALA A 52 13.95 -17.07 -33.71
CA ALA A 52 13.33 -17.58 -32.48
C ALA A 52 14.22 -18.61 -31.75
N ASN A 53 15.17 -19.23 -32.46
CA ASN A 53 16.12 -20.21 -31.95
C ASN A 53 17.55 -19.66 -31.77
N ASP A 54 17.77 -18.34 -31.66
CA ASP A 54 19.10 -17.75 -31.43
C ASP A 54 19.63 -18.07 -30.03
N PRO A 55 20.69 -18.91 -29.87
CA PRO A 55 21.27 -19.21 -28.57
C PRO A 55 21.84 -17.96 -27.86
N ALA A 56 22.21 -16.92 -28.62
CA ALA A 56 22.68 -15.67 -28.05
C ALA A 56 21.55 -14.94 -27.30
N ARG A 57 20.29 -15.06 -27.74
CA ARG A 57 19.14 -14.49 -27.02
C ARG A 57 18.92 -15.15 -25.66
N VAL A 58 19.09 -16.48 -25.58
CA VAL A 58 19.01 -17.23 -24.31
C VAL A 58 20.09 -16.75 -23.34
N LYS A 59 21.33 -16.60 -23.82
CA LYS A 59 22.44 -16.06 -23.02
C LYS A 59 22.16 -14.64 -22.52
N ARG A 60 21.68 -13.73 -23.38
CA ARG A 60 21.31 -12.36 -23.01
C ARG A 60 20.23 -12.34 -21.92
N ALA A 61 19.19 -13.17 -22.05
CA ALA A 61 18.11 -13.24 -21.05
C ALA A 61 18.62 -13.71 -19.68
N TYR A 62 19.51 -14.69 -19.65
CA TYR A 62 20.17 -15.15 -18.42
C TYR A 62 21.02 -14.05 -17.78
N GLU A 63 21.82 -13.35 -18.58
CA GLU A 63 22.68 -12.25 -18.12
C GLU A 63 21.87 -11.10 -17.52
N VAL A 64 20.76 -10.70 -18.14
CA VAL A 64 19.88 -9.64 -17.61
C VAL A 64 19.28 -10.05 -16.26
N ARG A 65 18.83 -11.29 -16.10
CA ARG A 65 18.27 -11.79 -14.83
C ARG A 65 19.33 -11.85 -13.73
N GLN A 66 20.54 -12.33 -14.05
CA GLN A 66 21.65 -12.32 -13.10
C GLN A 66 22.05 -10.91 -12.70
N ALA A 67 22.13 -9.98 -13.66
CA ALA A 67 22.47 -8.59 -13.38
C ALA A 67 21.46 -7.95 -12.43
N ALA A 68 20.16 -8.16 -12.66
CA ALA A 68 19.11 -7.70 -11.75
C ALA A 68 19.24 -8.31 -10.34
N ALA A 69 19.49 -9.62 -10.25
CA ALA A 69 19.69 -10.30 -8.97
C ALA A 69 20.94 -9.78 -8.22
N LEU A 70 22.04 -9.51 -8.94
CA LEU A 70 23.26 -8.92 -8.38
C LEU A 70 23.03 -7.48 -7.91
N GLU A 71 22.25 -6.68 -8.65
CA GLU A 71 21.88 -5.32 -8.26
C GLU A 71 21.05 -5.30 -6.98
N GLN A 72 20.06 -6.19 -6.85
CA GLN A 72 19.24 -6.32 -5.63
C GLN A 72 20.10 -6.81 -4.46
N LYS A 73 20.93 -7.83 -4.67
CA LYS A 73 21.87 -8.34 -3.65
C LYS A 73 22.85 -7.28 -3.15
N ALA A 74 23.22 -6.32 -4.00
CA ALA A 74 24.14 -5.24 -3.63
C ALA A 74 23.48 -4.13 -2.81
N GLN A 75 22.15 -4.12 -2.66
CA GLN A 75 21.48 -3.14 -1.82
C GLN A 75 21.81 -3.40 -0.34
N PRO A 76 22.04 -2.35 0.46
CA PRO A 76 22.29 -2.51 1.89
C PRO A 76 21.03 -3.03 2.58
N LEU A 77 21.21 -3.94 3.55
CA LEU A 77 20.11 -4.36 4.42
C LEU A 77 19.68 -3.18 5.31
N PRO A 78 18.37 -2.86 5.36
CA PRO A 78 17.89 -1.83 6.26
C PRO A 78 17.93 -2.30 7.72
N VAL A 79 17.93 -1.33 8.65
CA VAL A 79 17.74 -1.61 10.07
C VAL A 79 16.24 -1.56 10.36
N HIS A 80 15.67 -2.69 10.77
CA HIS A 80 14.28 -2.78 11.23
C HIS A 80 14.20 -2.34 12.69
N ARG A 81 13.54 -1.20 12.94
CA ARG A 81 13.44 -0.61 14.28
C ARG A 81 12.06 -0.86 14.88
N VAL A 82 12.04 -1.33 16.11
CA VAL A 82 10.83 -1.40 16.94
C VAL A 82 10.72 -0.17 17.84
N ASN A 83 9.53 0.08 18.40
CA ASN A 83 9.29 1.20 19.32
C ASN A 83 9.64 0.86 20.79
N GLY A 84 9.86 -0.43 21.11
CA GLY A 84 10.24 -0.91 22.44
C GLY A 84 9.08 -1.38 23.34
N ASP A 85 7.82 -1.30 22.88
CA ASP A 85 6.66 -1.58 23.74
C ASP A 85 6.56 -3.04 24.20
N GLU A 86 7.03 -3.99 23.37
CA GLU A 86 7.02 -5.42 23.72
C GLU A 86 7.83 -5.72 24.99
N GLU A 87 8.93 -5.01 25.20
CA GLU A 87 9.78 -5.14 26.39
C GLU A 87 9.25 -4.29 27.56
N ALA A 88 8.69 -3.12 27.25
CA ALA A 88 8.19 -2.19 28.25
C ALA A 88 6.96 -2.72 29.01
N TYR A 89 6.10 -3.48 28.35
CA TYR A 89 4.84 -3.98 28.91
C TYR A 89 4.85 -5.51 29.01
N ARG A 90 5.10 -6.04 30.21
CA ARG A 90 5.20 -7.49 30.48
C ARG A 90 3.94 -8.32 30.16
N ASN A 91 2.79 -7.66 30.04
CA ASN A 91 1.50 -8.26 29.66
C ASN A 91 1.15 -8.07 28.17
N TYR A 92 2.07 -7.53 27.37
CA TYR A 92 1.97 -7.37 25.91
C TYR A 92 0.78 -6.53 25.42
N ILE A 93 0.29 -5.58 26.24
CA ILE A 93 -0.88 -4.74 25.91
C ILE A 93 -0.66 -3.80 24.71
N GLY A 94 0.60 -3.54 24.34
CA GLY A 94 0.97 -2.76 23.15
C GLY A 94 1.17 -3.59 21.88
N ASN A 95 0.92 -4.91 21.93
CA ASN A 95 1.25 -5.84 20.86
C ASN A 95 -0.01 -6.47 20.24
N TYR A 96 0.11 -6.90 18.98
CA TYR A 96 -0.94 -7.66 18.34
C TYR A 96 -1.06 -9.06 18.95
N SER A 97 -2.24 -9.38 19.49
CA SER A 97 -2.56 -10.70 20.04
C SER A 97 -3.92 -11.25 19.62
N LYS A 98 -4.63 -10.57 18.71
CA LYS A 98 -5.97 -10.96 18.28
C LYS A 98 -5.97 -12.39 17.72
N GLY A 99 -6.93 -13.19 18.17
CA GLY A 99 -7.05 -14.61 17.82
C GLY A 99 -6.33 -15.54 18.80
N LEU A 100 -5.43 -15.04 19.64
CA LEU A 100 -4.87 -15.81 20.77
C LEU A 100 -5.87 -15.84 21.95
N PRO A 101 -5.69 -16.75 22.93
CA PRO A 101 -6.44 -16.72 24.18
C PRO A 101 -6.12 -15.47 25.03
N HIS A 102 -7.13 -14.84 25.61
CA HIS A 102 -7.02 -13.70 26.50
C HIS A 102 -7.73 -13.93 27.84
N ASN A 103 -7.29 -13.22 28.87
CA ASN A 103 -7.98 -13.19 30.16
C ASN A 103 -9.21 -12.25 30.11
N ARG A 104 -9.91 -12.11 31.26
CA ARG A 104 -11.11 -11.25 31.36
C ARG A 104 -10.86 -9.76 31.14
N LEU A 105 -9.61 -9.29 31.21
CA LEU A 105 -9.19 -7.91 30.96
C LEU A 105 -8.79 -7.68 29.48
N GLY A 106 -8.76 -8.75 28.68
CA GLY A 106 -8.27 -8.73 27.30
C GLY A 106 -6.73 -8.73 27.20
N GLU A 107 -6.02 -9.13 28.25
CA GLU A 107 -4.57 -9.37 28.18
C GLU A 107 -4.32 -10.78 27.65
N VAL A 108 -3.36 -10.93 26.75
CA VAL A 108 -3.04 -12.20 26.11
C VAL A 108 -2.46 -13.22 27.10
N ASP A 109 -2.77 -14.50 26.90
CA ASP A 109 -2.05 -15.58 27.59
C ASP A 109 -0.56 -15.58 27.20
N ALA A 110 0.31 -15.44 28.19
CA ALA A 110 1.75 -15.30 27.96
C ALA A 110 2.38 -16.52 27.27
N LYS A 111 1.83 -17.74 27.45
CA LYS A 111 2.35 -18.94 26.77
C LYS A 111 1.94 -18.96 25.30
N ALA A 112 0.71 -18.55 24.99
CA ALA A 112 0.26 -18.40 23.61
C ALA A 112 1.09 -17.34 22.86
N TYR A 113 1.36 -16.20 23.52
CA TYR A 113 2.22 -15.16 22.94
C TYR A 113 3.67 -15.66 22.73
N ALA A 114 4.24 -16.38 23.70
CA ALA A 114 5.57 -16.97 23.54
C ALA A 114 5.65 -17.99 22.40
N ALA A 115 4.58 -18.76 22.15
CA ALA A 115 4.51 -19.66 21.01
C ALA A 115 4.50 -18.91 19.67
N LEU A 116 3.78 -17.78 19.58
CA LEU A 116 3.83 -16.89 18.42
C LEU A 116 5.24 -16.36 18.18
N LEU A 117 5.90 -15.82 19.21
CA LEU A 117 7.28 -15.32 19.10
C LEU A 117 8.25 -16.41 18.64
N ARG A 118 8.12 -17.63 19.19
CA ARG A 118 8.94 -18.77 18.77
C ARG A 118 8.73 -19.07 17.28
N ALA A 119 7.49 -19.14 16.81
CA ALA A 119 7.19 -19.42 15.41
C ALA A 119 7.79 -18.35 14.46
N LEU A 120 7.67 -17.07 14.84
CA LEU A 120 8.29 -15.97 14.08
C LEU A 120 9.82 -16.05 14.08
N GLN A 121 10.43 -16.49 15.19
CA GLN A 121 11.88 -16.62 15.31
C GLN A 121 12.44 -17.82 14.52
N THR A 122 11.76 -18.97 14.55
CA THR A 122 12.26 -20.19 13.91
C THR A 122 11.92 -20.24 12.43
N GLY A 123 10.80 -19.64 12.01
CA GLY A 123 10.30 -19.75 10.64
C GLY A 123 9.77 -21.16 10.30
N GLU A 124 9.69 -22.08 11.27
CA GLU A 124 9.35 -23.47 11.02
C GLU A 124 7.83 -23.66 10.92
N PRO A 125 7.30 -24.29 9.85
CA PRO A 125 5.85 -24.49 9.69
C PRO A 125 5.18 -25.21 10.87
N ALA A 126 5.90 -26.13 11.51
CA ALA A 126 5.42 -26.85 12.68
C ALA A 126 5.23 -25.95 13.91
N ASP A 127 6.09 -24.95 14.11
CA ASP A 127 5.94 -24.00 15.21
C ASP A 127 4.76 -23.05 14.95
N PHE A 128 4.53 -22.63 13.69
CA PHE A 128 3.32 -21.87 13.33
C PHE A 128 2.03 -22.67 13.55
N ALA A 129 2.03 -23.95 13.18
CA ALA A 129 0.89 -24.84 13.40
C ALA A 129 0.60 -25.09 14.89
N ALA A 130 1.58 -24.87 15.76
CA ALA A 130 1.46 -25.05 17.21
C ALA A 130 0.99 -23.79 17.97
N ILE A 131 0.80 -22.64 17.30
CA ILE A 131 0.32 -21.41 17.95
C ILE A 131 -1.10 -21.63 18.50
N PRO A 132 -1.33 -21.45 19.82
CA PRO A 132 -2.66 -21.57 20.39
C PRO A 132 -3.62 -20.52 19.84
N VAL A 133 -4.80 -20.95 19.39
CA VAL A 133 -5.90 -20.05 18.99
C VAL A 133 -6.99 -20.04 20.05
N GLY A 134 -7.54 -18.86 20.35
CA GLY A 134 -8.60 -18.66 21.34
C GLY A 134 -10.00 -19.06 20.83
N GLY A 135 -10.19 -19.07 19.51
CA GLY A 135 -11.49 -19.27 18.86
C GLY A 135 -11.33 -19.90 17.47
N THR A 136 -12.32 -19.70 16.60
CA THR A 136 -12.38 -20.35 15.28
C THR A 136 -11.74 -19.55 14.15
N VAL A 137 -11.49 -18.24 14.37
CA VAL A 137 -10.81 -17.39 13.39
C VAL A 137 -9.32 -17.70 13.41
N THR A 138 -8.76 -17.97 12.23
CA THR A 138 -7.35 -18.35 12.05
C THR A 138 -6.45 -17.13 11.84
N LEU A 139 -5.15 -17.30 12.11
CA LEU A 139 -4.13 -16.32 11.76
C LEU A 139 -3.96 -16.27 10.25
N SER A 140 -4.06 -15.08 9.67
CA SER A 140 -3.96 -14.89 8.22
C SER A 140 -2.51 -14.83 7.78
N ASN A 141 -2.05 -15.90 7.14
CA ASN A 141 -0.75 -16.03 6.47
C ASN A 141 0.46 -15.52 7.30
N PRO A 142 0.65 -15.98 8.56
CA PRO A 142 1.74 -15.49 9.41
C PRO A 142 3.15 -15.86 8.89
N GLN A 143 3.24 -16.72 7.87
CA GLN A 143 4.48 -17.16 7.22
C GLN A 143 4.83 -16.35 5.96
N ALA A 144 4.00 -15.40 5.54
CA ALA A 144 4.13 -14.72 4.25
C ALA A 144 5.51 -14.10 4.01
N ALA A 145 6.11 -13.51 5.05
CA ALA A 145 7.39 -12.83 4.95
C ALA A 145 8.58 -13.77 4.67
N LEU A 146 8.42 -15.09 4.87
CA LEU A 146 9.47 -16.09 4.64
C LEU A 146 9.62 -16.46 3.15
N ALA A 147 8.69 -16.04 2.30
CA ALA A 147 8.75 -16.29 0.86
C ALA A 147 9.78 -15.39 0.19
N PHE A 148 10.52 -15.95 -0.78
CA PHE A 148 11.39 -15.17 -1.67
C PHE A 148 10.64 -14.75 -2.93
N ASP A 149 10.84 -13.50 -3.33
CA ASP A 149 10.37 -12.98 -4.61
C ASP A 149 11.45 -13.04 -5.70
N LEU A 150 11.04 -13.37 -6.93
CA LEU A 150 11.96 -13.43 -8.07
C LEU A 150 12.23 -12.06 -8.71
N ILE A 151 11.42 -11.06 -8.39
CA ILE A 151 11.44 -9.73 -9.00
C ILE A 151 11.25 -8.69 -7.90
N GLY A 152 12.05 -7.62 -7.98
CA GLY A 152 11.97 -6.52 -7.01
C GLY A 152 12.84 -6.76 -5.78
N ALA A 153 12.63 -5.92 -4.77
CA ALA A 153 13.28 -6.06 -3.48
C ALA A 153 12.65 -7.23 -2.71
N ASP A 154 13.49 -8.03 -2.06
CA ASP A 154 13.05 -9.03 -1.10
C ASP A 154 12.34 -8.37 0.10
N SER A 155 11.42 -9.10 0.74
CA SER A 155 10.54 -8.59 1.81
C SER A 155 11.31 -7.95 2.97
N HIS A 156 12.55 -8.39 3.25
CA HIS A 156 13.39 -7.89 4.32
C HIS A 156 14.33 -6.75 3.91
N HIS A 157 14.37 -6.39 2.63
CA HIS A 157 15.19 -5.28 2.11
C HIS A 157 14.47 -3.92 2.10
N LEU A 158 13.21 -3.87 2.51
CA LEU A 158 12.44 -2.64 2.70
C LEU A 158 12.17 -2.43 4.19
N THR A 159 11.98 -1.17 4.62
CA THR A 159 11.67 -0.87 6.02
C THR A 159 10.69 0.29 6.14
N VAL A 160 10.03 0.36 7.29
CA VAL A 160 9.11 1.44 7.68
C VAL A 160 9.59 2.03 9.01
N PRO A 161 9.25 3.28 9.34
CA PRO A 161 9.58 3.85 10.65
C PRO A 161 8.95 3.01 11.78
N PRO A 162 9.54 3.02 12.99
CA PRO A 162 8.90 2.42 14.16
C PRO A 162 7.52 3.07 14.38
N PRO A 163 6.49 2.29 14.76
CA PRO A 163 5.19 2.86 15.06
C PRO A 163 5.27 3.77 16.29
N PRO A 164 4.30 4.68 16.50
CA PRO A 164 4.18 5.44 17.73
C PRO A 164 4.22 4.52 18.96
N ALA A 165 4.88 4.94 20.04
CA ALA A 165 4.86 4.19 21.30
C ALA A 165 3.46 4.23 21.92
N PHE A 166 3.05 3.17 22.61
CA PHE A 166 1.72 3.02 23.19
C PHE A 166 1.32 4.18 24.12
N ASN A 167 2.29 4.74 24.85
CA ASN A 167 2.09 5.87 25.77
C ASN A 167 2.37 7.25 25.16
N SER A 168 2.56 7.36 23.85
CA SER A 168 2.90 8.62 23.18
C SER A 168 1.67 9.51 22.93
N GLU A 169 1.92 10.83 22.79
CA GLU A 169 0.89 11.77 22.34
C GLU A 169 0.38 11.40 20.94
N GLU A 170 1.26 10.95 20.04
CA GLU A 170 0.88 10.58 18.68
C GLU A 170 -0.10 9.40 18.67
N GLN A 171 0.16 8.33 19.42
CA GLN A 171 -0.76 7.22 19.56
C GLN A 171 -2.12 7.66 20.12
N ALA A 172 -2.13 8.56 21.10
CA ALA A 172 -3.36 9.11 21.66
C ALA A 172 -4.12 9.97 20.63
N ALA A 173 -3.41 10.81 19.87
CA ALA A 173 -3.99 11.65 18.83
C ALA A 173 -4.63 10.82 17.72
N GLU A 174 -3.92 9.80 17.21
CA GLU A 174 -4.44 8.89 16.19
C GLU A 174 -5.69 8.13 16.68
N MET A 175 -5.70 7.68 17.94
CA MET A 175 -6.90 7.07 18.53
C MET A 175 -8.07 8.05 18.61
N VAL A 176 -7.85 9.31 18.98
CA VAL A 176 -8.89 10.35 18.98
C VAL A 176 -9.43 10.59 17.57
N GLU A 177 -8.57 10.61 16.55
CA GLU A 177 -9.00 10.71 15.15
C GLU A 177 -9.90 9.53 14.76
N LEU A 178 -9.53 8.29 15.12
CA LEU A 178 -10.35 7.10 14.87
C LEU A 178 -11.71 7.16 15.59
N TYR A 179 -11.76 7.67 16.83
CA TYR A 179 -13.03 7.91 17.53
C TYR A 179 -13.89 8.97 16.84
N TRP A 180 -13.30 10.05 16.32
CA TRP A 180 -14.05 11.03 15.54
C TRP A 180 -14.55 10.47 14.22
N GLN A 181 -13.70 9.75 13.48
CA GLN A 181 -14.13 9.02 12.28
C GLN A 181 -15.31 8.10 12.61
N ALA A 182 -15.26 7.42 13.75
CA ALA A 182 -16.32 6.54 14.24
C ALA A 182 -17.65 7.27 14.51
N MET A 183 -17.60 8.40 15.19
CA MET A 183 -18.78 9.20 15.53
C MET A 183 -19.39 9.91 14.31
N THR A 184 -18.58 10.21 13.30
CA THR A 184 -19.02 10.94 12.10
C THR A 184 -19.15 10.06 10.86
N ARG A 185 -19.12 8.72 10.99
CA ARG A 185 -19.18 7.75 9.86
C ARG A 185 -20.32 8.03 8.89
N ASP A 186 -21.46 8.47 9.42
CA ASP A 186 -22.69 8.66 8.67
C ASP A 186 -22.88 10.08 8.12
N VAL A 187 -22.00 11.04 8.48
CA VAL A 187 -22.05 12.41 7.97
C VAL A 187 -21.62 12.42 6.49
N PRO A 188 -22.46 12.89 5.56
CA PRO A 188 -22.08 13.01 4.16
C PRO A 188 -20.88 13.95 3.98
N PHE A 189 -19.89 13.57 3.18
CA PHE A 189 -18.70 14.40 2.91
C PHE A 189 -19.04 15.80 2.39
N VAL A 190 -20.13 15.90 1.63
CA VAL A 190 -20.64 17.17 1.08
C VAL A 190 -21.24 18.11 2.14
N GLN A 191 -21.40 17.65 3.39
CA GLN A 191 -21.91 18.43 4.52
C GLN A 191 -20.82 18.72 5.55
N TYR A 192 -19.56 18.31 5.34
CA TYR A 192 -18.48 18.52 6.31
C TYR A 192 -18.24 20.00 6.64
N ASP A 193 -18.56 20.91 5.72
CA ASP A 193 -18.38 22.35 5.89
C ASP A 193 -19.45 23.03 6.75
N THR A 194 -20.56 22.34 7.00
CA THR A 194 -21.76 22.87 7.67
C THR A 194 -22.21 22.01 8.85
N ASP A 195 -21.72 20.78 8.97
CA ASP A 195 -22.05 19.86 10.05
C ASP A 195 -21.38 20.25 11.38
N ARG A 196 -22.19 20.36 12.44
CA ARG A 196 -21.71 20.79 13.76
C ARG A 196 -20.84 19.74 14.46
N THR A 197 -21.05 18.45 14.17
CA THR A 197 -20.26 17.35 14.74
C THR A 197 -18.88 17.31 14.09
N ILE A 198 -18.79 17.58 12.78
CA ILE A 198 -17.51 17.76 12.08
C ILE A 198 -16.75 18.97 12.62
N ALA A 199 -17.42 20.09 12.86
CA ALA A 199 -16.79 21.26 13.50
C ALA A 199 -16.25 20.93 14.91
N ALA A 200 -16.97 20.13 15.69
CA ALA A 200 -16.52 19.65 17.00
C ALA A 200 -15.28 18.74 16.88
N ALA A 201 -15.26 17.81 15.91
CA ALA A 201 -14.12 16.95 15.63
C ALA A 201 -12.85 17.75 15.31
N VAL A 202 -12.96 18.74 14.42
CA VAL A 202 -11.85 19.65 14.07
C VAL A 202 -11.35 20.39 15.30
N SER A 203 -12.27 20.93 16.12
CA SER A 203 -11.88 21.69 17.31
C SER A 203 -11.17 20.83 18.35
N ASP A 204 -11.57 19.57 18.51
CA ASP A 204 -10.98 18.65 19.46
C ASP A 204 -9.61 18.14 18.99
N LEU A 205 -9.50 17.73 17.72
CA LEU A 205 -8.25 17.25 17.14
C LEU A 205 -7.15 18.31 17.16
N ARG A 206 -7.48 19.58 16.95
CA ARG A 206 -6.51 20.70 17.02
C ARG A 206 -5.78 20.84 18.36
N LYS A 207 -6.24 20.17 19.42
CA LYS A 207 -5.53 20.13 20.71
C LYS A 207 -4.24 19.31 20.65
N PHE A 208 -4.12 18.39 19.68
CA PHE A 208 -2.92 17.58 19.46
C PHE A 208 -1.99 18.25 18.46
N SER A 209 -0.68 18.17 18.72
CA SER A 209 0.35 18.81 17.92
C SER A 209 0.29 18.42 16.43
N ARG A 210 0.09 17.13 16.14
CA ARG A 210 -0.06 16.56 14.79
C ARG A 210 -1.21 17.17 13.98
N PHE A 211 -2.31 17.52 14.64
CA PHE A 211 -3.55 17.99 14.00
C PHE A 211 -3.80 19.49 14.16
N GLY A 212 -2.85 20.27 14.69
CA GLY A 212 -3.03 21.69 14.96
C GLY A 212 -3.48 22.51 13.74
N GLY A 213 -3.16 22.06 12.52
CA GLY A 213 -3.56 22.68 11.25
C GLY A 213 -4.83 22.12 10.60
N VAL A 214 -5.48 21.08 11.17
CA VAL A 214 -6.62 20.43 10.51
C VAL A 214 -7.77 21.40 10.35
N THR A 215 -8.50 21.30 9.23
CA THR A 215 -9.71 22.09 8.94
C THR A 215 -10.82 21.13 8.53
N GLN A 216 -12.06 21.60 8.43
CA GLN A 216 -13.16 20.82 7.87
C GLN A 216 -12.87 20.28 6.45
N TRP A 217 -11.99 20.96 5.69
CA TRP A 217 -11.61 20.56 4.34
C TRP A 217 -10.53 19.48 4.30
N THR A 218 -9.69 19.40 5.34
CA THR A 218 -8.54 18.49 5.42
C THR A 218 -8.73 17.39 6.46
N LEU A 219 -9.83 17.40 7.21
CA LEU A 219 -10.19 16.38 8.19
C LEU A 219 -10.27 15.00 7.52
N PHE A 220 -9.58 14.01 8.10
CA PHE A 220 -9.53 12.61 7.66
C PHE A 220 -8.95 12.36 6.25
N ARG A 221 -8.26 13.36 5.67
CA ARG A 221 -7.62 13.22 4.36
C ARG A 221 -6.15 12.77 4.49
N GLY A 222 -5.64 12.17 3.43
CA GLY A 222 -4.23 11.84 3.29
C GLY A 222 -3.34 13.07 3.10
N GLU A 223 -2.04 12.83 3.07
CA GLU A 223 -0.99 13.85 2.98
C GLU A 223 -0.37 13.93 1.57
N ALA A 224 -0.85 13.14 0.60
CA ALA A 224 -0.30 13.14 -0.75
C ALA A 224 -0.69 14.41 -1.52
N SER A 225 0.14 14.77 -2.49
CA SER A 225 -0.12 15.92 -3.35
C SER A 225 -1.44 15.73 -4.10
N GLY A 226 -2.43 16.58 -3.79
CA GLY A 226 -3.76 16.55 -4.39
C GLY A 226 -4.85 16.07 -3.45
N ASP A 227 -4.53 15.38 -2.35
CA ASP A 227 -5.53 14.81 -1.42
C ASP A 227 -6.41 15.91 -0.80
N ALA A 228 -5.84 17.08 -0.51
CA ALA A 228 -6.55 18.22 0.06
C ALA A 228 -7.33 19.06 -0.97
N LEU A 229 -7.25 18.75 -2.26
CA LEU A 229 -7.84 19.56 -3.32
C LEU A 229 -9.17 18.96 -3.82
N GLY A 230 -10.22 19.77 -3.78
CA GLY A 230 -11.53 19.40 -4.33
C GLY A 230 -12.34 18.44 -3.44
N PRO A 231 -13.26 17.66 -4.04
CA PRO A 231 -14.11 16.71 -3.29
C PRO A 231 -13.29 15.69 -2.49
N TYR A 232 -13.89 15.12 -1.44
CA TYR A 232 -13.25 14.10 -0.61
C TYR A 232 -12.99 12.81 -1.41
N VAL A 233 -14.00 12.38 -2.18
CA VAL A 233 -13.94 11.14 -2.95
C VAL A 233 -13.21 11.38 -4.27
N SER A 234 -12.20 10.55 -4.54
CA SER A 234 -11.48 10.54 -5.81
C SER A 234 -12.44 10.37 -6.99
N GLN A 235 -12.20 11.09 -8.08
CA GLN A 235 -13.03 10.99 -9.28
C GLN A 235 -13.03 9.59 -9.91
N PHE A 236 -11.98 8.79 -9.67
CA PHE A 236 -11.91 7.39 -10.12
C PHE A 236 -12.83 6.45 -9.30
N LEU A 237 -13.27 6.87 -8.11
CA LEU A 237 -14.27 6.18 -7.31
C LEU A 237 -15.71 6.60 -7.65
N TRP A 238 -15.88 7.49 -8.63
CA TRP A 238 -17.18 8.01 -9.05
C TRP A 238 -17.49 7.74 -10.53
N LYS A 239 -16.50 7.92 -11.41
CA LYS A 239 -16.67 7.74 -12.85
C LYS A 239 -17.00 6.28 -13.21
N PRO A 240 -17.89 6.04 -14.20
CA PRO A 240 -18.09 4.71 -14.74
C PRO A 240 -16.77 4.13 -15.24
N VAL A 241 -16.51 2.86 -14.93
CA VAL A 241 -15.29 2.16 -15.32
C VAL A 241 -15.55 1.42 -16.63
N PRO A 242 -14.86 1.75 -17.73
CA PRO A 242 -14.91 0.97 -18.96
C PRO A 242 -14.39 -0.45 -18.71
N TYR A 243 -15.12 -1.47 -19.13
CA TYR A 243 -14.78 -2.86 -18.86
C TYR A 243 -15.00 -3.73 -20.11
N GLY A 244 -14.11 -3.58 -21.08
CA GLY A 244 -14.28 -4.19 -22.41
C GLY A 244 -15.50 -3.60 -23.12
N GLY A 245 -16.45 -4.46 -23.50
CA GLY A 245 -17.75 -4.02 -24.07
C GLY A 245 -18.80 -3.61 -23.02
N LEU A 246 -18.45 -3.63 -21.73
CA LEU A 246 -19.32 -3.30 -20.61
C LEU A 246 -18.86 -2.00 -19.91
N SER A 247 -19.66 -1.55 -18.95
CA SER A 247 -19.34 -0.44 -18.06
C SER A 247 -19.75 -0.81 -16.64
N ILE A 248 -18.89 -0.52 -15.66
CA ILE A 248 -19.19 -0.70 -14.23
C ILE A 248 -19.52 0.66 -13.65
N THR A 249 -20.73 0.81 -13.14
CA THR A 249 -21.14 1.99 -12.38
C THR A 249 -20.60 1.87 -10.95
N GLN A 250 -20.00 2.93 -10.42
CA GLN A 250 -19.36 2.96 -9.09
C GLN A 250 -20.39 3.10 -7.95
N GLN A 251 -21.36 2.19 -7.91
CA GLN A 251 -22.32 2.05 -6.82
C GLN A 251 -22.05 0.77 -6.05
N TYR A 252 -22.02 0.90 -4.73
CA TYR A 252 -21.59 -0.13 -3.79
C TYR A 252 -22.76 -0.58 -2.95
N ARG A 253 -22.78 -1.87 -2.59
CA ARG A 253 -23.67 -2.35 -1.53
C ARG A 253 -23.10 -1.85 -0.21
N VAL A 254 -23.84 -0.98 0.48
CA VAL A 254 -23.38 -0.31 1.70
C VAL A 254 -24.27 -0.68 2.90
N PRO A 255 -23.71 -0.68 4.12
CA PRO A 255 -24.48 -0.97 5.32
C PRO A 255 -25.42 0.19 5.68
N ILE A 256 -26.48 -0.09 6.45
CA ILE A 256 -27.36 0.97 6.96
C ILE A 256 -26.63 1.88 7.96
N ALA A 257 -27.07 3.14 8.05
CA ALA A 257 -26.55 4.10 9.01
C ALA A 257 -26.82 3.67 10.47
N GLY A 258 -25.96 4.12 11.39
CA GLY A 258 -26.15 3.94 12.83
C GLY A 258 -25.95 2.52 13.37
N THR A 259 -25.43 1.57 12.56
CA THR A 259 -25.11 0.21 13.03
C THR A 259 -23.60 0.04 13.18
N ASP A 260 -23.14 -0.14 14.41
CA ASP A 260 -21.73 -0.35 14.73
C ASP A 260 -21.55 -1.61 15.59
N TYR A 261 -20.34 -2.16 15.58
CA TYR A 261 -20.02 -3.46 16.21
C TYR A 261 -18.97 -3.32 17.30
N MET A 262 -18.82 -4.38 18.10
CA MET A 262 -17.86 -4.42 19.22
C MET A 262 -18.07 -3.28 20.24
N THR A 263 -19.32 -2.83 20.41
CA THR A 263 -19.71 -1.75 21.34
C THR A 263 -19.99 -2.26 22.76
N THR A 264 -20.02 -3.57 22.97
CA THR A 264 -20.11 -4.21 24.29
C THR A 264 -18.77 -4.85 24.64
N TYR A 265 -18.44 -4.87 25.94
CA TYR A 265 -17.20 -5.48 26.42
C TYR A 265 -17.09 -6.97 26.04
N SER A 266 -18.19 -7.72 26.20
CA SER A 266 -18.23 -9.14 25.83
C SER A 266 -18.10 -9.34 24.31
N GLY A 267 -18.75 -8.50 23.50
CA GLY A 267 -18.62 -8.55 22.04
C GLY A 267 -17.18 -8.28 21.58
N TRP A 268 -16.55 -7.25 22.14
CA TRP A 268 -15.14 -6.95 21.91
C TRP A 268 -14.23 -8.11 22.32
N LEU A 269 -14.36 -8.62 23.56
CA LEU A 269 -13.49 -9.68 24.09
C LEU A 269 -13.65 -11.00 23.32
N ASN A 270 -14.87 -11.32 22.86
CA ASN A 270 -15.10 -12.48 21.98
C ASN A 270 -14.34 -12.32 20.67
N CYS A 271 -14.37 -11.14 20.05
CA CYS A 271 -13.60 -10.86 18.84
C CYS A 271 -12.08 -10.89 19.07
N GLN A 272 -11.59 -10.44 20.24
CA GLN A 272 -10.16 -10.57 20.60
C GLN A 272 -9.74 -12.02 20.72
N ASN A 273 -10.60 -12.86 21.32
CA ASN A 273 -10.38 -14.31 21.41
C ASN A 273 -10.62 -15.07 20.10
N GLY A 274 -10.79 -14.39 18.95
CA GLY A 274 -10.95 -15.07 17.66
C GLY A 274 -12.29 -15.78 17.48
N MET A 275 -13.32 -15.40 18.22
CA MET A 275 -14.67 -15.89 17.96
C MET A 275 -15.25 -15.20 16.72
N ALA A 276 -16.00 -15.96 15.92
CA ALA A 276 -16.73 -15.40 14.79
C ALA A 276 -17.71 -14.30 15.29
N PRO A 277 -17.81 -13.16 14.59
CA PRO A 277 -18.79 -12.13 14.91
C PRO A 277 -20.21 -12.69 14.89
N ALA A 278 -20.99 -12.45 15.95
CA ALA A 278 -22.37 -12.93 16.04
C ALA A 278 -23.38 -12.00 15.33
N ALA A 279 -22.99 -10.75 15.06
CA ALA A 279 -23.89 -9.75 14.50
C ALA A 279 -24.04 -9.91 12.98
N GLN A 280 -25.28 -9.82 12.50
CA GLN A 280 -25.58 -9.82 11.08
C GLN A 280 -25.53 -8.40 10.51
N GLN A 281 -24.84 -8.24 9.38
CA GLN A 281 -24.80 -6.97 8.67
C GLN A 281 -26.15 -6.66 8.02
N LEU A 282 -26.67 -5.47 8.32
CA LEU A 282 -27.85 -4.89 7.67
C LEU A 282 -27.42 -3.95 6.54
N TRP A 283 -28.19 -3.94 5.45
CA TRP A 283 -27.80 -3.31 4.19
C TRP A 283 -28.80 -2.23 3.77
N ASP A 284 -28.31 -1.15 3.16
CA ASP A 284 -29.16 -0.18 2.47
C ASP A 284 -29.95 -0.91 1.37
N ALA A 285 -31.20 -0.50 1.17
CA ALA A 285 -32.10 -1.10 0.18
C ALA A 285 -31.61 -0.89 -1.26
N SER A 286 -30.75 0.10 -1.49
CA SER A 286 -30.19 0.38 -2.82
C SER A 286 -28.67 0.58 -2.74
N PRO A 287 -27.92 0.11 -3.75
CA PRO A 287 -26.52 0.48 -3.91
C PRO A 287 -26.33 2.00 -3.97
N ARG A 288 -25.21 2.49 -3.43
CA ARG A 288 -24.91 3.92 -3.29
C ARG A 288 -23.54 4.25 -3.86
N TYR A 289 -23.41 5.46 -4.41
CA TYR A 289 -22.09 6.05 -4.54
C TYR A 289 -21.52 6.35 -3.16
N LEU A 290 -20.19 6.30 -3.03
CA LEU A 290 -19.49 6.59 -1.78
C LEU A 290 -19.76 8.05 -1.38
N ARG A 291 -20.45 8.26 -0.26
CA ARG A 291 -20.87 9.61 0.19
C ARG A 291 -20.47 9.93 1.61
N ASN A 292 -20.07 8.95 2.42
CA ASN A 292 -19.64 9.14 3.80
C ASN A 292 -18.59 8.09 4.21
N GLY A 293 -18.10 8.19 5.45
CA GLY A 293 -17.08 7.29 5.99
C GLY A 293 -17.54 5.83 6.09
N ARG A 294 -18.83 5.59 6.35
CA ARG A 294 -19.41 4.24 6.41
C ARG A 294 -19.35 3.53 5.05
N ASP A 295 -19.68 4.24 3.99
CA ASP A 295 -19.63 3.70 2.63
C ASP A 295 -18.18 3.39 2.22
N LEU A 296 -17.24 4.29 2.53
CA LEU A 296 -15.81 4.05 2.28
C LEU A 296 -15.30 2.83 3.06
N ALA A 297 -15.65 2.70 4.35
CA ALA A 297 -15.25 1.58 5.17
C ALA A 297 -15.74 0.23 4.62
N GLU A 298 -16.99 0.16 4.13
CA GLU A 298 -17.46 -1.07 3.49
C GLU A 298 -16.80 -1.31 2.12
N SER A 299 -16.47 -0.25 1.37
CA SER A 299 -15.80 -0.41 0.08
C SER A 299 -14.43 -1.10 0.22
N VAL A 300 -13.64 -0.72 1.22
CA VAL A 300 -12.32 -1.33 1.53
C VAL A 300 -12.41 -2.62 2.35
N HIS A 301 -13.61 -2.98 2.81
CA HIS A 301 -13.87 -4.28 3.45
C HIS A 301 -14.14 -5.37 2.40
N ARG A 302 -14.56 -4.98 1.19
CA ARG A 302 -15.03 -5.89 0.14
C ARG A 302 -14.16 -5.92 -1.10
N ASP A 303 -13.26 -4.97 -1.26
CA ASP A 303 -12.40 -4.93 -2.42
C ASP A 303 -11.37 -6.06 -2.39
N PHE A 304 -10.81 -6.33 -3.57
CA PHE A 304 -9.55 -7.04 -3.67
C PHE A 304 -8.42 -6.02 -3.85
N THR A 305 -7.21 -6.42 -3.46
CA THR A 305 -6.06 -5.52 -3.18
C THR A 305 -5.71 -4.51 -4.27
N TYR A 306 -6.01 -4.80 -5.54
CA TYR A 306 -5.71 -3.93 -6.68
C TYR A 306 -6.95 -3.37 -7.39
N GLN A 307 -8.16 -3.59 -6.88
CA GLN A 307 -9.41 -3.25 -7.56
C GLN A 307 -9.53 -1.76 -7.89
N VAL A 308 -9.31 -0.88 -6.92
CA VAL A 308 -9.46 0.56 -7.12
C VAL A 308 -8.42 1.12 -8.10
N PHE A 309 -7.21 0.56 -8.11
CA PHE A 309 -6.14 0.96 -9.01
C PHE A 309 -6.37 0.46 -10.42
N LEU A 310 -6.87 -0.76 -10.58
CA LEU A 310 -7.32 -1.30 -11.87
C LEU A 310 -8.43 -0.42 -12.47
N ASN A 311 -9.44 -0.09 -11.68
CA ASN A 311 -10.53 0.78 -12.12
C ASN A 311 -10.03 2.15 -12.57
N ALA A 312 -9.12 2.77 -11.80
CA ALA A 312 -8.49 4.02 -12.18
C ALA A 312 -7.69 3.89 -13.49
N ALA A 313 -6.92 2.83 -13.67
CA ALA A 313 -6.16 2.56 -14.88
C ALA A 313 -7.08 2.41 -16.12
N LEU A 314 -8.18 1.68 -15.99
CA LEU A 314 -9.16 1.51 -17.06
C LEU A 314 -9.84 2.84 -17.46
N ILE A 315 -10.17 3.68 -16.47
CA ILE A 315 -10.70 5.03 -16.73
C ILE A 315 -9.65 5.89 -17.45
N LEU A 316 -8.40 5.90 -16.98
CA LEU A 316 -7.32 6.67 -17.59
C LEU A 316 -7.05 6.24 -19.04
N LEU A 317 -7.03 4.93 -19.30
CA LEU A 317 -6.87 4.38 -20.64
C LEU A 317 -7.96 4.86 -21.60
N SER A 318 -9.17 5.13 -21.12
CA SER A 318 -10.26 5.67 -21.94
C SER A 318 -10.02 7.11 -22.42
N PHE A 319 -9.12 7.86 -21.79
CA PHE A 319 -8.71 9.19 -22.24
C PHE A 319 -7.66 9.16 -23.38
N GLY A 320 -7.22 7.96 -23.77
CA GLY A 320 -6.33 7.73 -24.90
C GLY A 320 -4.96 8.38 -24.73
N ASN A 321 -4.40 8.87 -25.84
CA ASN A 321 -3.01 9.38 -25.91
C ASN A 321 -2.70 10.48 -24.89
N SER A 322 -3.70 11.25 -24.47
CA SER A 322 -3.55 12.36 -23.52
C SER A 322 -3.18 11.90 -22.10
N ALA A 323 -3.53 10.67 -21.72
CA ALA A 323 -3.26 10.11 -20.39
C ALA A 323 -1.96 9.30 -20.32
N LEU A 324 -1.29 9.05 -21.45
CA LEU A 324 -0.02 8.33 -21.47
C LEU A 324 1.13 9.22 -21.00
N ASP A 325 2.14 8.62 -20.38
CA ASP A 325 3.40 9.30 -20.05
C ASP A 325 4.05 9.87 -21.32
N ASP A 326 4.58 11.09 -21.25
CA ASP A 326 5.32 11.73 -22.35
C ASP A 326 6.55 10.93 -22.81
N ALA A 327 7.10 10.09 -21.94
CA ALA A 327 8.20 9.18 -22.23
C ALA A 327 7.76 7.87 -22.90
N ASN A 328 6.46 7.63 -23.10
CA ASN A 328 5.99 6.44 -23.81
C ASN A 328 6.50 6.47 -25.26
N PRO A 329 7.26 5.46 -25.72
CA PRO A 329 7.90 5.48 -27.03
C PRO A 329 6.88 5.54 -28.19
N TYR A 330 5.65 5.08 -27.97
CA TYR A 330 4.60 5.05 -28.99
C TYR A 330 3.73 6.32 -29.01
N LYS A 331 3.93 7.28 -28.08
CA LYS A 331 3.04 8.46 -27.94
C LYS A 331 3.04 9.39 -29.16
N ASN A 332 4.19 9.52 -29.82
CA ASN A 332 4.42 10.44 -30.93
C ASN A 332 4.81 9.74 -32.25
N ILE A 333 4.69 8.41 -32.30
CA ILE A 333 5.01 7.62 -33.50
C ILE A 333 3.71 7.34 -34.26
N SER A 334 3.68 7.63 -35.57
CA SER A 334 2.47 7.55 -36.38
C SER A 334 2.17 6.16 -36.96
N ASN A 335 3.16 5.27 -37.01
CA ASN A 335 3.05 3.96 -37.67
C ASN A 335 3.17 2.77 -36.71
N GLN A 336 3.19 3.00 -35.40
CA GLN A 336 3.32 1.98 -34.35
C GLN A 336 2.44 2.34 -33.16
N SER A 337 2.04 1.33 -32.40
CA SER A 337 1.28 1.51 -31.15
C SER A 337 1.79 0.55 -30.07
N GLY A 338 1.63 0.98 -28.81
CA GLY A 338 1.92 0.13 -27.66
C GLY A 338 0.81 -0.88 -27.41
N PHE A 339 1.20 -2.09 -27.01
CA PHE A 339 0.26 -3.14 -26.58
C PHE A 339 0.95 -4.02 -25.52
N ALA A 340 1.53 -5.15 -25.93
CA ALA A 340 2.21 -6.09 -25.05
C ALA A 340 3.37 -5.45 -24.26
N THR A 341 3.97 -4.40 -24.81
CA THR A 341 4.88 -3.50 -24.08
C THR A 341 4.43 -2.06 -24.31
N PHE A 342 4.54 -1.25 -23.26
CA PHE A 342 4.18 0.17 -23.24
C PHE A 342 2.74 0.49 -23.71
N GLY A 343 1.81 -0.47 -23.58
CA GLY A 343 0.39 -0.32 -23.87
C GLY A 343 -0.49 -0.90 -22.76
N ALA A 344 -1.80 -0.95 -23.00
CA ALA A 344 -2.79 -1.30 -21.97
C ALA A 344 -2.53 -2.64 -21.25
N PRO A 345 -2.17 -3.77 -21.93
CA PRO A 345 -1.86 -5.02 -21.22
C PRO A 345 -0.59 -5.02 -20.38
N HIS A 346 0.30 -4.04 -20.57
CA HIS A 346 1.57 -3.96 -19.83
C HIS A 346 1.45 -3.14 -18.53
N ILE A 347 0.42 -2.30 -18.43
CA ILE A 347 0.11 -1.48 -17.25
C ILE A 347 -0.56 -2.35 -16.20
#